data_AF-A0A948VNZ9-F1
#
_entry.id   AF-A0A948VNZ9-F1
#
_cell.length_a   1.000
_cell.length_b   1.000
_cell.length_c   1.000
_cell.angle_alpha   90.00
_cell.angle_beta   90.00
_cell.angle_gamma   90.00
#
_symmetry.space_group_name_H-M   'P 1'
#
loop_
_entity.id
_entity.type
_entity.pdbx_description
1 polymer ?
#
loop_
_entity_poly.entity_id
_entity_poly.type
_entity_poly.pdbx_seq_one_letter_code
_entity_poly.pdbx_strand_id
1 'polypeptide(L)'
;MEDWQVVILIFSLFSLAGFVKGITESRKGNSFNKTGIFNLIGAFVWGDAVVFGLFFFIFSLFSLLLADFFLFLLGISLFWVVRSIGETIYWLNQQFSTLKRNPPEKLLFHKFFKNDSIWFVYQIFWQCLTVIFLLSSIYLTKLWFRN
;
A
#
# COMPACT_ATOMS: atom_id res chain seq x y z
N MET A 1 -9.45 -23.36 -12.24
CA MET A 1 -8.78 -22.44 -11.31
C MET A 1 -8.61 -23.19 -10.01
N GLU A 2 -7.39 -23.26 -9.50
CA GLU A 2 -7.13 -23.85 -8.19
C GLU A 2 -7.71 -22.94 -7.09
N ASP A 3 -8.05 -23.49 -5.93
CA ASP A 3 -8.73 -22.76 -4.85
C ASP A 3 -7.97 -21.50 -4.43
N TRP A 4 -6.64 -21.54 -4.39
CA TRP A 4 -5.82 -20.38 -4.03
C TRP A 4 -5.86 -19.27 -5.10
N GLN A 5 -6.05 -19.59 -6.37
CA GLN A 5 -6.20 -18.59 -7.44
C GLN A 5 -7.51 -17.81 -7.27
N VAL A 6 -8.57 -18.50 -6.85
CA VAL A 6 -9.86 -17.88 -6.51
C VAL A 6 -9.67 -16.89 -5.38
N VAL A 7 -8.94 -17.26 -4.33
CA VAL A 7 -8.64 -16.39 -3.18
C VAL A 7 -7.90 -15.12 -3.62
N ILE A 8 -6.82 -15.26 -4.42
CA ILE A 8 -6.08 -14.09 -4.92
C ILE A 8 -6.96 -13.22 -5.82
N LEU A 9 -7.80 -13.82 -6.67
CA LEU A 9 -8.70 -13.07 -7.54
C LEU A 9 -9.72 -12.25 -6.74
N ILE A 10 -10.34 -12.84 -5.72
CA ILE A 10 -11.27 -12.14 -4.83
C ILE A 10 -10.55 -10.99 -4.12
N PHE A 11 -9.35 -11.25 -3.58
CA PHE A 11 -8.55 -10.22 -2.92
C PHE A 11 -8.13 -9.08 -3.86
N SER A 12 -7.80 -9.41 -5.12
CA SER A 12 -7.49 -8.46 -6.18
C SER A 12 -8.68 -7.55 -6.49
N LEU A 13 -9.86 -8.15 -6.70
CA LEU A 13 -11.10 -7.41 -6.95
C LEU A 13 -11.51 -6.55 -5.74
N PHE A 14 -11.35 -7.05 -4.52
CA PHE A 14 -11.56 -6.28 -3.30
C PHE A 14 -10.63 -5.07 -3.22
N SER A 15 -9.35 -5.25 -3.55
CA SER A 15 -8.35 -4.18 -3.58
C SER A 15 -8.67 -3.13 -4.65
N LEU A 16 -9.12 -3.56 -5.84
CA LEU A 16 -9.58 -2.68 -6.91
C LEU A 16 -10.81 -1.87 -6.49
N ALA A 17 -11.77 -2.48 -5.81
CA ALA A 17 -12.93 -1.78 -5.27
C ALA A 17 -12.50 -0.71 -4.24
N GLY A 18 -11.52 -1.04 -3.39
CA GLY A 18 -10.90 -0.10 -2.44
C GLY A 18 -10.24 1.07 -3.14
N PHE A 19 -9.49 0.82 -4.21
CA PHE A 19 -8.85 1.85 -5.04
C PHE A 19 -9.87 2.80 -5.67
N VAL A 20 -10.87 2.26 -6.37
CA VAL A 20 -11.89 3.06 -7.07
C VAL A 20 -12.69 3.92 -6.08
N LYS A 21 -13.10 3.32 -4.95
CA LYS A 21 -13.82 4.06 -3.91
C LYS A 21 -12.92 5.09 -3.22
N GLY A 22 -11.66 4.75 -2.95
CA GLY A 22 -10.66 5.67 -2.40
C GLY A 22 -10.41 6.88 -3.29
N ILE A 23 -10.35 6.71 -4.61
CA ILE A 23 -10.25 7.82 -5.56
C ILE A 23 -11.46 8.73 -5.45
N THR A 24 -12.65 8.11 -5.46
CA THR A 24 -13.92 8.83 -5.43
C THR A 24 -14.06 9.66 -4.14
N GLU A 25 -13.75 9.08 -2.99
CA GLU A 25 -13.81 9.77 -1.70
C GLU A 25 -12.70 10.81 -1.53
N SER A 26 -11.49 10.53 -2.01
CA SER A 26 -10.39 11.52 -1.95
C SER A 26 -10.68 12.75 -2.80
N ARG A 27 -11.30 12.59 -3.97
CA ARG A 27 -11.74 13.72 -4.82
C ARG A 27 -12.83 14.58 -4.16
N LYS A 28 -13.63 14.00 -3.27
CA LYS A 28 -14.62 14.73 -2.44
C LYS A 28 -13.99 15.43 -1.23
N GLY A 29 -12.68 15.29 -1.01
CA GLY A 29 -11.99 15.82 0.17
C GLY A 29 -12.03 14.91 1.39
N ASN A 30 -12.59 13.70 1.27
CA ASN A 30 -12.77 12.76 2.38
C ASN A 30 -11.55 11.85 2.62
N SER A 31 -10.35 12.25 2.19
CA SER A 31 -9.14 11.41 2.27
C SER A 31 -8.79 10.92 3.68
N PHE A 32 -9.23 11.64 4.74
CA PHE A 32 -9.02 11.28 6.14
C PHE A 32 -10.17 10.46 6.76
N ASN A 33 -11.29 10.28 6.05
CA ASN A 33 -12.40 9.52 6.59
C ASN A 33 -12.07 8.03 6.62
N LYS A 34 -12.57 7.35 7.65
CA LYS A 34 -12.34 5.92 7.86
C LYS A 34 -12.95 5.09 6.72
N THR A 35 -12.23 4.05 6.34
CA THR A 35 -12.53 3.16 5.19
C THR A 35 -13.33 1.91 5.58
N GLY A 36 -13.40 1.58 6.87
CA GLY A 36 -14.18 0.46 7.40
C GLY A 36 -13.63 -0.88 6.92
N ILE A 37 -14.35 -1.56 6.02
CA ILE A 37 -14.02 -2.92 5.57
C ILE A 37 -12.65 -2.99 4.86
N PHE A 38 -12.18 -1.90 4.24
CA PHE A 38 -10.87 -1.88 3.57
C PHE A 38 -9.69 -1.82 4.54
N ASN A 39 -9.92 -1.79 5.86
CA ASN A 39 -8.86 -2.00 6.85
C ASN A 39 -8.12 -3.33 6.61
N LEU A 40 -8.77 -4.33 5.99
CA LEU A 40 -8.18 -5.62 5.65
C LEU A 40 -6.99 -5.52 4.67
N ILE A 41 -6.94 -4.48 3.83
CA ILE A 41 -5.80 -4.19 2.94
C ILE A 41 -4.84 -3.17 3.57
N GLY A 42 -4.90 -2.98 4.90
CA GLY A 42 -4.08 -2.02 5.62
C GLY A 42 -4.48 -0.56 5.42
N ALA A 43 -5.61 -0.29 4.76
CA ALA A 43 -6.11 1.05 4.49
C ALA A 43 -7.04 1.52 5.61
N PHE A 44 -6.60 2.46 6.44
CA PHE A 44 -7.38 2.99 7.56
C PHE A 44 -8.19 4.24 7.19
N VAL A 45 -7.71 5.01 6.22
CA VAL A 45 -8.39 6.19 5.65
C VAL A 45 -8.45 6.13 4.13
N TRP A 46 -9.35 6.90 3.49
CA TRP A 46 -9.56 6.77 2.05
C TRP A 46 -8.32 7.07 1.20
N GLY A 47 -7.42 7.93 1.68
CA GLY A 47 -6.12 8.14 1.03
C GLY A 47 -5.28 6.85 0.97
N ASP A 48 -5.32 6.03 2.02
CA ASP A 48 -4.63 4.74 2.06
C ASP A 48 -5.20 3.78 1.03
N ALA A 49 -6.53 3.73 0.92
CA ALA A 49 -7.22 2.82 0.01
C ALA A 49 -6.85 3.07 -1.46
N VAL A 50 -6.47 4.32 -1.82
CA VAL A 50 -5.96 4.62 -3.16
C VAL A 50 -4.61 3.93 -3.39
N VAL A 51 -3.67 4.09 -2.48
CA VAL A 51 -2.30 3.57 -2.71
C VAL A 51 -2.25 2.07 -2.49
N PHE A 52 -2.79 1.57 -1.38
CA PHE A 52 -2.78 0.14 -1.05
C PHE A 52 -3.71 -0.66 -1.95
N GLY A 53 -4.88 -0.13 -2.31
CA GLY A 53 -5.78 -0.79 -3.25
C GLY A 53 -5.13 -1.01 -4.61
N LEU A 54 -4.45 0.01 -5.15
CA LEU A 54 -3.73 -0.12 -6.41
C LEU A 54 -2.54 -1.08 -6.30
N PHE A 55 -1.75 -0.97 -5.23
CA PHE A 55 -0.62 -1.85 -4.97
C PHE A 55 -1.04 -3.32 -4.91
N PHE A 56 -2.02 -3.65 -4.07
CA PHE A 56 -2.47 -5.02 -3.91
C PHE A 56 -3.18 -5.56 -5.14
N PHE A 57 -3.91 -4.74 -5.90
CA PHE A 57 -4.48 -5.15 -7.18
C PHE A 57 -3.39 -5.58 -8.16
N ILE A 58 -2.39 -4.72 -8.41
CA ILE A 58 -1.29 -5.02 -9.33
C ILE A 58 -0.47 -6.23 -8.84
N PHE A 59 -0.15 -6.27 -7.55
CA PHE A 59 0.66 -7.35 -6.98
C PHE A 59 -0.05 -8.71 -7.05
N SER A 60 -1.36 -8.73 -6.79
CA SER A 60 -2.19 -9.94 -6.91
C SER A 60 -2.22 -10.45 -8.36
N LEU A 61 -2.37 -9.54 -9.34
CA LEU A 61 -2.31 -9.91 -10.75
C LEU A 61 -0.95 -10.48 -11.13
N PHE A 62 0.14 -9.91 -10.61
CA PHE A 62 1.48 -10.41 -10.87
C PHE A 62 1.71 -11.82 -10.31
N SER A 63 1.25 -12.10 -9.09
CA SER A 63 1.30 -13.45 -8.52
C SER A 63 0.44 -14.45 -9.30
N LEU A 64 -0.76 -14.06 -9.76
CA LEU A 64 -1.59 -14.91 -10.62
C LEU A 64 -0.91 -15.22 -11.95
N LEU A 65 -0.28 -14.22 -12.58
CA LEU A 65 0.44 -14.38 -13.85
C LEU A 65 1.60 -15.38 -13.72
N LEU A 66 2.32 -15.33 -12.59
CA LEU A 66 3.42 -16.26 -12.29
C LEU A 66 2.96 -17.60 -11.74
N ALA A 67 1.66 -17.75 -11.50
CA ALA A 67 1.05 -18.89 -10.82
C ALA A 67 1.73 -19.24 -9.48
N ASP A 68 2.15 -18.24 -8.70
CA ASP A 68 2.92 -18.43 -7.46
C ASP A 68 2.18 -17.91 -6.23
N PHE A 69 1.56 -18.82 -5.48
CA PHE A 69 0.84 -18.50 -4.25
C PHE A 69 1.77 -18.05 -3.11
N PHE A 70 2.99 -18.58 -3.03
CA PHE A 70 3.94 -18.19 -1.99
C PHE A 70 4.44 -16.77 -2.21
N LEU A 71 4.60 -16.33 -3.46
CA LEU A 71 4.90 -14.94 -3.78
C LEU A 71 3.79 -14.00 -3.27
N PHE A 72 2.53 -14.38 -3.43
CA PHE A 72 1.40 -13.61 -2.88
C PHE A 72 1.47 -13.49 -1.35
N LEU A 73 1.62 -14.62 -0.67
CA LEU A 73 1.71 -14.66 0.79
C LEU A 73 2.93 -13.89 1.32
N LEU A 74 4.08 -14.00 0.64
CA LEU A 74 5.29 -13.28 0.99
C LEU A 74 5.10 -11.77 0.83
N GLY A 75 4.46 -11.32 -0.25
CA GLY A 75 4.15 -9.90 -0.45
C GLY A 75 3.20 -9.35 0.59
N ILE A 76 2.14 -10.09 0.97
CA ILE A 76 1.25 -9.71 2.08
C ILE A 76 2.04 -9.61 3.39
N SER A 77 2.87 -10.61 3.69
CA SER A 77 3.67 -10.64 4.93
C SER A 77 4.62 -9.44 5.01
N LEU A 78 5.40 -9.20 3.96
CA LEU A 78 6.33 -8.05 3.90
C LEU A 78 5.59 -6.72 3.96
N PHE A 79 4.43 -6.61 3.30
CA PHE A 79 3.59 -5.42 3.42
C PHE A 79 3.23 -5.12 4.86
N TRP A 80 2.72 -6.10 5.61
CA TRP A 80 2.34 -5.89 7.00
C TRP A 80 3.55 -5.57 7.90
N VAL A 81 4.70 -6.20 7.67
CA VAL A 81 5.94 -5.85 8.38
C VAL A 81 6.33 -4.38 8.14
N VAL A 82 6.42 -3.96 6.88
CA VAL A 82 6.79 -2.58 6.51
C VAL A 82 5.75 -1.57 7.02
N ARG A 83 4.47 -1.91 6.92
CA ARG A 83 3.36 -1.07 7.40
C ARG A 83 3.45 -0.88 8.91
N SER A 84 3.57 -1.96 9.69
CA SER A 84 3.63 -1.92 11.14
C SER A 84 4.85 -1.16 11.66
N ILE A 85 6.02 -1.35 11.02
CA ILE A 85 7.22 -0.59 11.36
C ILE A 85 7.00 0.90 11.08
N GLY A 86 6.49 1.25 9.89
CA GLY A 86 6.28 2.65 9.53
C GLY A 86 5.21 3.34 10.37
N GLU A 87 4.13 2.65 10.76
CA GLU A 87 3.16 3.17 11.73
C GLU A 87 3.79 3.41 13.09
N THR A 88 4.60 2.47 13.58
CA THR A 88 5.29 2.62 14.86
C THR A 88 6.19 3.85 14.84
N ILE A 89 6.99 4.02 13.79
CA ILE A 89 7.86 5.20 13.60
C ILE A 89 7.02 6.48 13.48
N TYR A 90 5.91 6.44 12.74
CA TYR A 90 5.02 7.59 12.59
C TYR A 90 4.46 8.04 13.95
N TRP A 91 3.91 7.12 14.75
CA TRP A 91 3.33 7.45 16.06
C TRP A 91 4.37 7.94 17.05
N LEU A 92 5.58 7.37 17.05
CA LEU A 92 6.70 7.87 17.85
C LEU A 92 7.04 9.32 17.48
N ASN A 93 7.17 9.63 16.18
CA ASN A 93 7.46 10.98 15.74
C ASN A 93 6.30 11.95 16.04
N GLN A 94 5.06 11.50 15.94
CA GLN A 94 3.88 12.30 16.25
C GLN A 94 3.83 12.70 17.73
N GLN A 95 4.36 11.87 18.63
CA GLN A 95 4.39 12.13 20.07
C GLN A 95 5.57 13.00 20.51
N PHE A 96 6.74 12.84 19.88
CA PHE A 96 8.00 13.39 20.40
C PHE A 96 8.69 14.41 19.48
N SER A 97 8.21 14.64 18.25
CA SER A 97 8.87 15.51 17.27
C SER A 97 8.03 16.72 16.88
N THR A 98 8.67 17.86 16.66
CA THR A 98 8.03 19.02 16.04
C THR A 98 7.88 18.78 14.54
N LEU A 99 6.64 18.78 14.05
CA LEU A 99 6.34 18.54 12.64
C LEU A 99 6.73 19.76 11.79
N LYS A 100 7.84 19.66 11.06
CA LYS A 100 8.21 20.62 10.00
C LYS A 100 8.06 19.95 8.64
N ARG A 101 6.96 20.23 7.95
CA ARG A 101 6.61 19.58 6.66
C ARG A 101 6.79 20.53 5.50
N ASN A 102 7.08 19.97 4.33
CA ASN A 102 7.06 20.73 3.09
C ASN A 102 5.63 21.16 2.76
N PRO A 103 5.42 22.37 2.21
CA PRO A 103 4.10 22.81 1.79
C PRO A 103 3.46 21.79 0.82
N PRO A 104 2.21 21.35 1.08
CA PRO A 104 1.56 20.29 0.33
C PRO A 104 1.38 20.66 -1.16
N GLU A 105 1.20 21.94 -1.47
CA GLU A 105 1.01 22.47 -2.82
C GLU A 105 2.21 22.29 -3.75
N LYS A 106 3.41 22.03 -3.20
CA LYS A 106 4.63 21.78 -3.98
C LYS A 106 4.80 20.33 -4.38
N LEU A 107 3.96 19.43 -3.89
CA LEU A 107 4.06 17.99 -4.14
C LEU A 107 3.25 17.58 -5.38
N LEU A 108 3.78 16.64 -6.17
CA LEU A 108 3.26 16.28 -7.51
C LEU A 108 1.78 15.87 -7.49
N PHE A 109 1.35 15.16 -6.44
CA PHE A 109 -0.01 14.63 -6.34
C PHE A 109 -1.01 15.58 -5.66
N HIS A 110 -0.65 16.85 -5.41
CA HIS A 110 -1.50 17.78 -4.68
C HIS A 110 -2.81 18.09 -5.42
N LYS A 111 -2.78 18.06 -6.75
CA LYS A 111 -3.99 18.23 -7.58
C LYS A 111 -5.06 17.18 -7.27
N PHE A 112 -4.63 16.00 -6.84
CA PHE A 112 -5.50 14.88 -6.49
C PHE A 112 -5.81 14.84 -5.00
N PHE A 113 -4.80 15.06 -4.16
CA PHE A 113 -4.91 15.12 -2.70
C PHE A 113 -4.72 16.58 -2.25
N LYS A 114 -5.80 17.37 -2.30
CA LYS A 114 -5.78 18.84 -2.12
C LYS A 114 -5.57 19.33 -0.68
N ASN A 115 -5.15 18.46 0.21
CA ASN A 115 -4.97 18.75 1.62
C ASN A 115 -3.74 18.01 2.14
N ASP A 116 -3.50 18.12 3.44
CA ASP A 116 -2.38 17.48 4.16
C ASP A 116 -2.32 15.95 4.00
N SER A 117 -3.34 15.32 3.42
CA SER A 117 -3.33 13.88 3.14
C SER A 117 -2.20 13.47 2.20
N ILE A 118 -1.72 14.40 1.37
CA ILE A 118 -0.61 14.14 0.47
C ILE A 118 0.64 13.63 1.21
N TRP A 119 0.91 14.09 2.43
CA TRP A 119 2.10 13.68 3.16
C TRP A 119 2.06 12.20 3.52
N PHE A 120 0.92 11.73 4.05
CA PHE A 120 0.79 10.30 4.36
C PHE A 120 0.69 9.46 3.08
N VAL A 121 0.08 9.98 2.00
CA VAL A 121 0.06 9.31 0.68
C VAL A 121 1.48 9.05 0.16
N TYR A 122 2.38 10.03 0.29
CA TYR A 122 3.79 9.83 -0.05
C TYR A 122 4.47 8.80 0.85
N GLN A 123 4.23 8.86 2.16
CA GLN A 123 4.77 7.88 3.11
C GLN A 123 4.36 6.46 2.71
N ILE A 124 3.08 6.21 2.49
CA ILE A 124 2.57 4.87 2.16
C ILE A 124 2.96 4.42 0.75
N PHE A 125 3.12 5.36 -0.20
CA PHE A 125 3.68 5.06 -1.52
C PHE A 125 5.10 4.51 -1.41
N TRP A 126 5.94 5.14 -0.59
CA TRP A 126 7.29 4.63 -0.31
C TRP A 126 7.26 3.30 0.43
N GLN A 127 6.31 3.08 1.35
CA GLN A 127 6.12 1.76 1.98
C GLN A 127 5.87 0.65 0.94
N CYS A 128 4.99 0.89 -0.05
CA CYS A 128 4.75 -0.06 -1.14
C CYS A 128 6.02 -0.33 -1.96
N LEU A 129 6.81 0.70 -2.28
CA LEU A 129 8.09 0.54 -2.98
C LEU A 129 9.10 -0.26 -2.15
N THR A 130 9.17 -0.02 -0.84
CA THR A 130 10.02 -0.81 0.06
C THR A 130 9.68 -2.29 -0.01
N VAL A 131 8.38 -2.66 -0.04
CA VAL A 131 7.96 -4.06 -0.19
C VAL A 131 8.48 -4.66 -1.50
N ILE A 132 8.33 -3.94 -2.61
CA ILE A 132 8.83 -4.38 -3.93
C ILE A 132 10.35 -4.59 -3.89
N PHE A 133 11.09 -3.64 -3.33
CA PHE A 133 12.56 -3.74 -3.26
C PHE A 133 13.04 -4.83 -2.32
N LEU A 134 12.32 -5.11 -1.23
CA LEU A 134 12.61 -6.25 -0.35
C LEU A 134 12.41 -7.57 -1.09
N LEU A 135 11.30 -7.72 -1.84
CA LEU A 135 11.07 -8.90 -2.70
C LEU A 135 12.18 -9.07 -3.74
N SER A 136 12.54 -7.99 -4.44
CA SER A 136 13.63 -8.02 -5.42
C SER A 136 14.96 -8.39 -4.77
N SER A 137 15.26 -7.85 -3.58
CA SER A 137 16.48 -8.15 -2.83
C SER A 137 16.54 -9.62 -2.42
N ILE A 138 15.45 -10.18 -1.87
CA ILE A 138 15.36 -11.61 -1.53
C ILE A 138 15.62 -12.47 -2.77
N TYR A 139 15.00 -12.13 -3.90
CA TYR A 139 15.18 -12.85 -5.16
C TYR A 139 16.63 -12.78 -5.67
N LEU A 140 17.22 -11.59 -5.70
CA LEU A 140 18.59 -11.38 -6.17
C LEU A 140 19.62 -12.07 -5.24
N THR A 141 19.42 -12.03 -3.93
CA THR A 141 20.26 -12.76 -2.97
C THR A 141 20.19 -14.27 -3.22
N LYS A 142 19.00 -14.83 -3.47
CA LYS A 142 18.85 -16.24 -3.82
C LYS A 142 19.59 -16.61 -5.10
N LEU A 143 19.56 -15.74 -6.13
CA LEU A 143 20.33 -15.94 -7.35
C LEU A 143 21.83 -15.88 -7.11
N TRP A 144 22.29 -14.95 -6.28
CA TRP A 144 23.71 -14.80 -5.95
C TRP A 144 24.29 -16.07 -5.31
N PHE A 145 23.59 -16.69 -4.35
CA PHE A 145 24.05 -17.94 -3.72
C PHE A 145 23.97 -19.19 -4.61
N ARG A 146 23.30 -19.11 -5.77
CA ARG A 146 23.22 -20.21 -6.75
C ARG A 146 24.36 -20.18 -7.77
N ASN A 147 25.01 -19.03 -7.93
CA ASN A 147 26.17 -18.84 -8.80
C ASN A 147 27.47 -19.03 -8.01
#